data_AF-A0AAX0ITF0-F1
#
_entry.id   AF-A0AAX0ITF0-F1
#
_cell.length_a   1.000
_cell.length_b   1.000
_cell.length_c   1.000
_cell.angle_alpha   90.00
_cell.angle_beta   90.00
_cell.angle_gamma   90.00
#
_symmetry.space_group_name_H-M   'P 1'
#
loop_
_entity.id
_entity.type
_entity.pdbx_description
1 polymer ?
#
loop_
_entity_poly.entity_id
_entity_poly.type
_entity_poly.pdbx_seq_one_letter_code
_entity_poly.pdbx_strand_id
1 'polypeptide(L)' 'MNQIKELKDFIVGQETDITKFDEALVKKLIDKITVLADRFTVEFKSGITIDIEA' A
#
# COMPACT_ATOMS: atom_id res chain seq x y z
N MET A 1 16.36 -15.38 19.33
CA MET A 1 15.55 -15.78 18.15
C MET A 1 14.03 -15.59 18.35
N ASN A 2 13.57 -14.83 19.36
CA ASN A 2 12.13 -14.65 19.61
C ASN A 2 11.51 -13.45 18.87
N GLN A 3 12.25 -12.36 18.68
CA GLN A 3 11.73 -11.13 18.07
C GLN A 3 11.26 -11.31 16.61
N ILE A 4 11.99 -12.12 15.81
CA ILE A 4 11.60 -12.42 14.43
C ILE A 4 10.31 -13.24 14.40
N LYS A 5 10.12 -14.14 15.37
CA LYS A 5 8.90 -14.95 15.47
C LYS A 5 7.71 -14.09 15.88
N GLU A 6 7.89 -13.24 16.89
CA GLU A 6 6.87 -12.27 17.33
C GLU A 6 6.45 -11.33 16.20
N LEU A 7 7.40 -10.82 15.42
CA LEU A 7 7.09 -9.95 14.28
C LEU A 7 6.34 -10.70 13.18
N LYS A 8 6.71 -11.96 12.90
CA LYS A 8 5.97 -12.80 11.94
C LYS A 8 4.55 -13.07 12.41
N ASP A 9 4.37 -13.45 13.66
CA ASP A 9 3.06 -13.72 14.25
C ASP A 9 2.19 -12.44 14.24
N PHE A 10 2.80 -11.27 14.49
CA PHE A 10 2.12 -9.97 14.37
C PHE A 10 1.66 -9.67 12.94
N ILE A 11 2.52 -9.85 11.94
CA ILE A 11 2.17 -9.60 10.52
C ILE A 11 1.05 -10.54 10.06
N VAL A 12 1.12 -11.83 10.41
CA VAL A 12 0.11 -12.82 10.00
C VAL A 12 -1.23 -12.61 10.70
N GLY A 13 -1.23 -12.06 11.93
CA GLY A 13 -2.45 -11.73 12.67
C GLY A 13 -3.16 -10.46 12.23
N GLN A 14 -2.62 -9.71 11.27
CA GLN A 14 -3.26 -8.50 10.75
C GLN A 14 -4.43 -8.88 9.83
N GLU A 15 -5.55 -8.19 9.97
CA GLU A 15 -6.69 -8.32 9.06
C GLU A 15 -6.29 -7.75 7.69
N THR A 16 -6.19 -8.61 6.68
CA THR A 16 -5.81 -8.21 5.32
C THR A 16 -7.01 -7.83 4.46
N ASP A 17 -8.22 -8.09 4.94
CA ASP A 17 -9.45 -7.77 4.24
C ASP A 17 -9.64 -6.25 4.21
N ILE A 18 -9.75 -5.71 3.00
CA ILE A 18 -9.98 -4.28 2.80
C ILE A 18 -11.45 -3.98 3.10
N THR A 19 -11.75 -3.73 4.38
CA THR A 19 -13.13 -3.47 4.84
C THR A 19 -13.54 -2.01 4.66
N LYS A 20 -12.57 -1.09 4.65
CA LYS A 20 -12.81 0.35 4.52
C LYS A 20 -11.64 1.08 3.88
N PHE A 21 -11.97 2.07 3.05
CA PHE A 21 -11.01 3.04 2.54
C PHE A 21 -10.66 4.09 3.62
N ASP A 22 -9.37 4.24 3.91
CA ASP A 22 -8.84 5.29 4.77
C ASP A 22 -7.98 6.26 3.94
N GLU A 23 -8.54 7.45 3.68
CA GLU A 23 -7.89 8.48 2.88
C GLU A 23 -6.58 8.98 3.50
N ALA A 24 -6.52 9.09 4.83
CA ALA A 24 -5.34 9.58 5.52
C ALA A 24 -4.19 8.56 5.45
N LEU A 25 -4.51 7.27 5.53
CA LEU A 25 -3.53 6.20 5.33
C LEU A 25 -3.02 6.18 3.89
N VAL A 26 -3.92 6.22 2.91
CA VAL A 26 -3.56 6.19 1.49
C VAL A 26 -2.63 7.36 1.12
N LYS A 27 -2.95 8.58 1.57
CA LYS A 27 -2.07 9.74 1.37
C LYS A 27 -0.69 9.59 2.02
N LYS A 28 -0.57 8.85 3.12
CA LYS A 28 0.73 8.59 3.76
C LYS A 28 1.59 7.61 2.97
N LEU A 29 0.96 6.65 2.29
CA LEU A 29 1.64 5.55 1.59
C LEU A 29 2.04 5.91 0.16
N ILE A 30 1.30 6.81 -0.50
CA ILE A 30 1.62 7.30 -1.84
C ILE A 30 2.85 8.21 -1.77
N ASP A 31 3.77 8.01 -2.72
CA ASP A 31 4.91 8.88 -2.96
C ASP A 31 4.61 9.86 -4.09
N LYS A 32 4.16 9.36 -5.25
CA LYS A 32 3.87 10.17 -6.43
C LYS A 32 2.68 9.60 -7.21
N ILE A 33 1.88 10.48 -7.81
CA ILE A 33 0.86 10.13 -8.80
C ILE A 33 1.20 10.86 -10.10
N THR A 34 1.30 10.12 -11.20
CA THR A 34 1.49 10.66 -12.55
C THR A 34 0.22 10.45 -13.35
N VAL A 35 -0.34 11.54 -13.89
CA VAL A 35 -1.55 11.51 -14.71
C VAL A 35 -1.14 11.57 -16.18
N LEU A 36 -1.56 10.59 -16.97
CA LEU A 36 -1.39 10.54 -18.43
C LEU A 36 -2.76 10.60 -19.12
N ALA A 37 -2.77 10.60 -20.45
CA ALA A 37 -4.00 10.76 -21.23
C ALA A 37 -4.97 9.58 -21.09
N ASP A 38 -4.44 8.37 -20.89
CA ASP A 38 -5.15 7.09 -20.91
C ASP A 38 -4.97 6.27 -19.62
N ARG A 39 -4.14 6.74 -18.69
CA ARG A 39 -3.85 6.03 -17.44
C ARG A 39 -3.36 6.94 -16.32
N PHE A 40 -3.32 6.35 -15.14
CA PHE A 40 -2.69 6.89 -13.95
C PHE A 40 -1.60 5.93 -13.49
N THR A 41 -0.43 6.45 -13.15
CA THR A 41 0.63 5.68 -12.49
C THR A 41 0.74 6.15 -11.05
N VAL A 42 0.58 5.23 -10.10
CA VAL A 42 0.70 5.48 -8.66
C VAL A 42 1.95 4.79 -8.13
N GLU A 43 2.88 5.58 -7.60
CA GLU A 43 4.10 5.11 -6.95
C GLU A 43 3.90 5.19 -5.43
N PHE A 44 4.08 4.07 -4.74
CA PHE A 44 4.04 3.97 -3.29
C PHE A 44 5.45 4.09 -2.71
N LYS A 45 5.56 4.60 -1.47
CA LYS A 45 6.84 4.72 -0.75
C LYS A 45 7.54 3.38 -0.49
N SER A 46 6.81 2.27 -0.60
CA SER A 46 7.37 0.92 -0.58
C SER A 46 8.14 0.55 -1.86
N GLY A 47 8.11 1.39 -2.90
CA GLY A 47 8.63 1.12 -4.24
C GLY A 47 7.66 0.36 -5.14
N ILE A 48 6.47 0.02 -4.65
CA ILE A 48 5.40 -0.59 -5.49
C ILE A 48 4.88 0.46 -6.45
N THR A 49 4.76 0.10 -7.72
CA THR A 49 4.17 0.92 -8.77
C THR A 49 2.92 0.22 -9.32
N ILE A 50 1.83 0.96 -9.45
CA ILE A 50 0.56 0.46 -9.99
C ILE A 50 0.15 1.36 -11.15
N ASP A 51 -0.21 0.75 -12.28
CA ASP A 51 -0.83 1.42 -13.41
C ASP A 51 -2.34 1.15 -13.43
N ILE A 52 -3.12 2.21 -13.61
CA ILE A 52 -4.58 2.19 -13.63
C ILE A 52 -5.03 2.79 -14.96
N GLU A 53 -5.67 2.01 -15.81
CA GLU A 53 -6.28 2.51 -17.06
C GLU A 53 -7.50 3.39 -16.74
N ALA A 54 -7.68 4.46 -17.52
CA ALA A 54 -8.74 5.46 -17.33
C ALA A 54 -10.11 5.02 -17.87
#